data_AF-A0A401MK41-F1
#
_entry.id   AF-A0A401MK41-F1
#
_cell.length_a   1.000
_cell.length_b   1.000
_cell.length_c   1.000
_cell.angle_alpha   90.00
_cell.angle_beta   90.00
_cell.angle_gamma   90.00
#
_symmetry.space_group_name_H-M   'P 1'
#
loop_
_entity.id
_entity.type
_entity.pdbx_description
1 polymer ?
#
loop_
_entity_poly.entity_id
_entity_poly.type
_entity_poly.pdbx_seq_one_letter_code
_entity_poly.pdbx_strand_id
1 'polypeptide(L)'
;MTTAVASETRTGRSLVTDTEFDTLAAFCADEYGLERCVAERVVDQALALVFVMGSTGEGAAMAPSELVDPGWHTLILHTSWYADWCERNFGYFLHHQPNSKVRTRGLMVDVVDKIKSAGFEVDERLWGTAAECNAPACCGDGPCC
;
A
#
# COMPACT_ATOMS: atom_id res chain seq x y z
N MET A 1 -38.10 2.89 0.12
CA MET A 1 -36.98 2.01 0.50
C MET A 1 -35.81 2.40 -0.39
N THR A 2 -34.85 3.14 0.15
CA THR A 2 -33.64 3.53 -0.58
C THR A 2 -32.64 2.39 -0.41
N THR A 3 -32.39 1.64 -1.47
CA THR A 3 -31.36 0.60 -1.49
C THR A 3 -30.01 1.30 -1.39
N ALA A 4 -29.33 1.16 -0.26
CA ALA A 4 -27.94 1.55 -0.13
C ALA A 4 -27.12 0.62 -1.03
N VAL A 5 -26.56 1.14 -2.11
CA VAL A 5 -25.54 0.45 -2.89
C VAL A 5 -24.30 0.45 -2.01
N ALA A 6 -23.89 -0.71 -1.50
CA ALA A 6 -22.59 -0.85 -0.87
C ALA A 6 -21.55 -0.51 -1.94
N SER A 7 -20.83 0.60 -1.76
CA SER A 7 -19.70 0.92 -2.62
C SER A 7 -18.65 -0.16 -2.41
N GLU A 8 -18.32 -0.91 -3.45
CA GLU A 8 -17.18 -1.83 -3.40
C GLU A 8 -15.93 -1.02 -3.04
N THR A 9 -15.21 -1.47 -2.02
CA THR A 9 -13.94 -0.90 -1.61
C THR A 9 -12.93 -1.10 -2.73
N ARG A 10 -12.16 -0.05 -3.06
CA ARG A 10 -11.12 -0.14 -4.09
C ARG A 10 -9.81 -0.68 -3.52
N THR A 11 -8.96 -1.20 -4.38
CA THR A 11 -7.62 -1.68 -4.01
C THR A 11 -6.56 -0.74 -4.59
N GLY A 12 -5.33 -0.78 -4.08
CA GLY A 12 -4.24 -0.03 -4.71
C GLY A 12 -3.96 -0.51 -6.13
N ARG A 13 -4.11 -1.82 -6.38
CA ARG A 13 -4.03 -2.44 -7.70
C ARG A 13 -4.95 -1.78 -8.72
N SER A 14 -6.14 -1.31 -8.32
CA SER A 14 -7.08 -0.67 -9.25
C SER A 14 -6.61 0.71 -9.75
N LEU A 15 -5.49 1.24 -9.25
CA LEU A 15 -4.90 2.52 -9.68
C LEU A 15 -3.93 2.38 -10.86
N VAL A 16 -3.66 1.15 -11.29
CA VAL A 16 -2.71 0.81 -12.34
C VAL A 16 -3.32 -0.26 -13.24
N THR A 17 -2.73 -0.48 -14.41
CA THR A 17 -3.07 -1.60 -15.27
C THR A 17 -2.56 -2.92 -14.69
N ASP A 18 -3.16 -4.05 -15.09
CA ASP A 18 -2.69 -5.37 -14.66
C ASP A 18 -1.23 -5.63 -15.01
N THR A 19 -0.77 -5.18 -16.18
CA THR A 19 0.63 -5.33 -16.61
C THR A 19 1.59 -4.52 -15.73
N GLU A 20 1.22 -3.27 -15.39
CA GLU A 20 2.02 -2.44 -14.48
C GLU A 20 2.09 -3.10 -13.10
N PHE A 21 0.95 -3.56 -12.57
CA PHE A 21 0.90 -4.23 -11.29
C PHE A 21 1.74 -5.51 -11.25
N ASP A 22 1.63 -6.36 -12.27
CA ASP A 22 2.42 -7.59 -12.40
C ASP A 22 3.92 -7.30 -12.44
N THR A 23 4.33 -6.27 -13.20
CA THR A 23 5.73 -5.84 -13.29
C THR A 23 6.25 -5.36 -11.94
N LEU A 24 5.50 -4.48 -11.27
CA LEU A 24 5.88 -3.93 -9.96
C LEU A 24 5.93 -5.04 -8.89
N ALA A 25 4.93 -5.91 -8.83
CA ALA A 25 4.89 -7.01 -7.87
C ALA A 25 6.00 -8.04 -8.10
N ALA A 26 6.30 -8.37 -9.37
CA ALA A 26 7.43 -9.24 -9.70
C ALA A 26 8.77 -8.63 -9.26
N PHE A 27 9.01 -7.36 -9.58
CA PHE A 27 10.22 -6.67 -9.15
C PHE A 27 10.32 -6.61 -7.61
N CYS A 28 9.22 -6.30 -6.92
CA CYS A 28 9.19 -6.24 -5.46
C CYS A 28 9.51 -7.60 -4.84
N ALA A 29 8.98 -8.70 -5.40
CA ALA A 29 9.29 -10.05 -4.97
C ALA A 29 10.79 -10.36 -5.07
N ASP A 30 11.38 -10.09 -6.24
CA ASP A 30 12.79 -10.39 -6.51
C ASP A 30 13.74 -9.52 -5.66
N GLU A 31 13.51 -8.21 -5.63
CA GLU A 31 14.40 -7.24 -4.95
C GLU A 31 14.41 -7.43 -3.42
N TYR A 32 13.26 -7.78 -2.84
CA TYR A 32 13.10 -7.89 -1.39
C TYR A 32 13.01 -9.34 -0.89
N GLY A 33 13.18 -10.33 -1.77
CA GLY A 33 13.12 -11.75 -1.43
C GLY A 33 11.76 -12.19 -0.85
N LEU A 34 10.68 -11.58 -1.35
CA LEU A 34 9.32 -11.87 -0.90
C LEU A 34 8.69 -12.95 -1.78
N GLU A 35 7.84 -13.79 -1.19
CA GLU A 35 6.92 -14.61 -1.97
C GLU A 35 6.03 -13.71 -2.84
N ARG A 36 5.78 -14.13 -4.08
CA ARG A 36 5.03 -13.31 -5.05
C ARG A 36 3.68 -12.84 -4.52
N CYS A 37 2.94 -13.69 -3.82
CA CYS A 37 1.66 -13.36 -3.20
C CYS A 37 1.77 -12.24 -2.14
N VAL A 38 2.89 -12.19 -1.41
CA VAL A 38 3.17 -11.18 -0.38
C VAL A 38 3.56 -9.87 -1.05
N ALA A 39 4.41 -9.92 -2.07
CA ALA A 39 4.80 -8.76 -2.86
C ALA A 39 3.58 -8.06 -3.48
N GLU A 40 2.60 -8.81 -4.00
CA GLU A 40 1.34 -8.25 -4.52
C GLU A 40 0.59 -7.46 -3.45
N ARG A 41 0.44 -8.00 -2.24
CA ARG A 41 -0.22 -7.30 -1.11
C ARG A 41 0.58 -6.06 -0.70
N VAL A 42 1.91 -6.14 -0.66
CA VAL A 42 2.79 -5.00 -0.32
C VAL A 42 2.67 -3.87 -1.35
N VAL A 43 2.74 -4.20 -2.65
CA VAL A 43 2.60 -3.21 -3.74
C VAL A 43 1.20 -2.59 -3.75
N ASP A 44 0.16 -3.39 -3.52
CA ASP A 44 -1.21 -2.89 -3.39
C ASP A 44 -1.33 -1.83 -2.27
N GLN A 45 -0.86 -2.15 -1.07
CA GLN A 45 -0.93 -1.24 0.07
C GLN A 45 -0.06 0.01 -0.14
N ALA A 46 1.09 -0.12 -0.82
CA ALA A 46 1.94 1.02 -1.17
C ALA A 46 1.25 1.95 -2.19
N LEU A 47 0.62 1.42 -3.24
CA LEU A 47 -0.14 2.22 -4.21
C LEU A 47 -1.26 3.01 -3.54
N ALA A 48 -2.02 2.37 -2.63
CA ALA A 48 -3.06 3.04 -1.87
C ALA A 48 -2.50 4.16 -0.97
N LEU A 49 -1.42 3.89 -0.23
CA LEU A 49 -0.73 4.89 0.61
C LEU A 49 -0.31 6.12 -0.21
N VAL A 50 0.45 5.89 -1.28
CA VAL A 50 1.03 6.95 -2.12
C VAL A 50 -0.07 7.75 -2.79
N PHE A 51 -1.14 7.09 -3.23
CA PHE A 51 -2.31 7.79 -3.78
C PHE A 51 -2.96 8.71 -2.76
N VAL A 52 -3.19 8.25 -1.53
CA VAL A 52 -3.79 9.07 -0.48
C VAL A 52 -2.87 10.23 -0.12
N MET A 53 -1.57 9.99 0.07
CA MET A 53 -0.59 11.05 0.32
C MET A 53 -0.58 12.11 -0.79
N GLY A 54 -0.52 11.69 -2.05
CA GLY A 54 -0.44 12.59 -3.20
C GLY A 54 -1.71 13.40 -3.41
N SER A 55 -2.88 12.73 -3.35
CA SER A 55 -4.17 13.37 -3.60
C SER A 55 -4.65 14.30 -2.49
N THR A 56 -4.21 14.08 -1.25
CA THR A 56 -4.56 14.94 -0.09
C THR A 56 -3.51 16.00 0.21
N GLY A 57 -2.29 15.86 -0.31
CA GLY A 57 -1.15 16.70 0.06
C GLY A 57 -0.59 16.41 1.46
N GLU A 58 -1.03 15.32 2.10
CA GLU A 58 -0.61 14.95 3.46
C GLU A 58 0.67 14.07 3.50
N GLY A 59 1.47 14.06 2.43
CA GLY A 59 2.71 13.28 2.36
C GLY A 59 3.69 13.56 3.52
N ALA A 60 3.69 14.80 4.03
CA ALA A 60 4.51 15.18 5.19
C ALA A 60 3.92 14.73 6.54
N ALA A 61 2.70 14.19 6.61
CA ALA A 61 2.02 13.73 7.82
C ALA A 61 2.06 12.20 7.94
N MET A 62 2.03 11.49 6.83
CA MET A 62 1.93 10.03 6.76
C MET A 62 3.31 9.36 6.59
N ALA A 63 3.38 8.03 6.80
CA ALA A 63 4.56 7.22 6.50
C ALA A 63 4.15 5.76 6.23
N PRO A 64 4.92 5.00 5.41
CA PRO A 64 4.70 3.56 5.29
C PRO A 64 5.13 2.83 6.57
N SER A 65 4.49 1.69 6.83
CA SER A 65 4.99 0.70 7.79
C SER A 65 6.29 0.07 7.27
N GLU A 66 7.03 -0.64 8.13
CA GLU A 66 8.24 -1.36 7.71
C GLU A 66 7.96 -2.41 6.64
N LEU A 67 6.79 -3.06 6.67
CA LEU A 67 6.42 -4.09 5.70
C LEU A 67 5.89 -3.53 4.38
N VAL A 68 5.33 -2.30 4.39
CA VAL A 68 4.79 -1.65 3.17
C VAL A 68 5.83 -0.77 2.47
N ASP A 69 6.85 -0.29 3.19
CA ASP A 69 7.93 0.56 2.64
C ASP A 69 8.64 -0.06 1.41
N PRO A 70 8.92 -1.39 1.35
CA PRO A 70 9.44 -2.02 0.13
C PRO A 70 8.58 -1.77 -1.11
N GLY A 71 7.25 -1.74 -0.97
CA GLY A 71 6.34 -1.46 -2.07
C GLY A 71 6.52 -0.03 -2.61
N TRP A 72 6.66 0.97 -1.75
CA TRP A 72 6.88 2.36 -2.21
C TRP A 72 8.28 2.52 -2.83
N HIS A 73 9.30 1.87 -2.26
CA HIS A 73 10.61 1.82 -2.91
C HIS A 73 10.52 1.22 -4.32
N THR A 74 9.79 0.11 -4.50
CA THR A 74 9.56 -0.48 -5.82
C THR A 74 8.93 0.51 -6.79
N LEU A 75 7.92 1.28 -6.36
CA LEU A 75 7.33 2.32 -7.20
C LEU A 75 8.41 3.31 -7.67
N ILE A 76 9.20 3.86 -6.75
CA ILE A 76 10.20 4.90 -7.04
C ILE A 76 11.35 4.38 -7.90
N LEU A 77 11.77 3.13 -7.72
CA LEU A 77 12.83 2.53 -8.53
C LEU A 77 12.43 2.43 -10.01
N HIS A 78 11.13 2.38 -10.32
CA HIS A 78 10.60 2.55 -11.66
C HIS A 78 10.44 4.04 -11.98
N THR A 79 11.56 4.76 -11.99
CA THR A 79 11.60 6.24 -11.92
C THR A 79 10.77 6.96 -12.97
N SER A 80 10.83 6.55 -14.24
CA SER A 80 10.03 7.15 -15.32
C SER A 80 8.54 6.89 -15.13
N TRP A 81 8.18 5.64 -14.86
CA TRP A 81 6.80 5.23 -14.59
C TRP A 81 6.22 5.99 -13.38
N TYR A 82 6.98 6.10 -12.30
CA TYR A 82 6.53 6.77 -11.08
C TYR A 82 6.34 8.27 -11.27
N ALA A 83 7.26 8.93 -12.01
CA ALA A 83 7.10 10.34 -12.36
C ALA A 83 5.82 10.57 -13.18
N ASP A 84 5.59 9.76 -14.21
CA ASP A 84 4.40 9.85 -15.06
C ASP A 84 3.11 9.52 -14.28
N TRP A 85 3.16 8.54 -13.39
CA TRP A 85 2.03 8.16 -12.54
C TRP A 85 1.69 9.27 -11.54
N CYS A 86 2.69 9.87 -10.89
CA CYS A 86 2.46 11.01 -9.99
C CYS A 86 1.90 12.23 -10.73
N GLU A 87 2.44 12.55 -11.92
CA GLU A 87 1.94 13.66 -12.73
C GLU A 87 0.46 13.46 -13.12
N ARG A 88 0.09 12.25 -13.58
CA ARG A 88 -1.29 11.94 -13.97
C ARG A 88 -2.29 12.00 -12.81
N ASN A 89 -1.86 11.60 -11.61
CA ASN A 89 -2.77 11.49 -10.46
C ASN A 89 -2.80 12.76 -9.59
N PHE A 90 -1.68 13.48 -9.47
CA PHE A 90 -1.54 14.59 -8.53
C PHE A 90 -1.03 15.89 -9.19
N GLY A 91 -0.43 15.82 -10.38
CA GLY A 91 0.19 16.97 -11.07
C GLY A 91 1.54 17.42 -10.49
N TYR A 92 2.19 16.55 -9.69
CA TYR A 92 3.53 16.79 -9.15
C TYR A 92 4.17 15.47 -8.71
N PHE A 93 5.51 15.45 -8.60
CA PHE A 93 6.25 14.29 -8.10
C PHE A 93 6.17 14.18 -6.57
N LEU A 94 5.60 13.08 -6.06
CA LEU A 94 5.58 12.82 -4.62
C LEU A 94 6.92 12.23 -4.17
N HIS A 95 7.74 13.03 -3.49
CA HIS A 95 9.05 12.61 -3.00
C HIS A 95 8.94 11.69 -1.76
N HIS A 96 9.68 10.58 -1.78
CA HIS A 96 9.93 9.78 -0.58
C HIS A 96 11.11 10.34 0.19
N GLN A 97 10.98 10.35 1.52
CA GLN A 97 12.03 10.79 2.43
C GLN A 97 12.36 9.66 3.41
N PRO A 98 13.37 8.82 3.08
CA PRO A 98 13.77 7.73 3.96
C PRO A 98 14.14 8.25 5.35
N ASN A 99 13.69 7.56 6.41
CA ASN A 99 13.99 7.89 7.82
C ASN A 99 13.46 9.23 8.35
N SER A 100 12.59 9.93 7.61
CA SER A 100 12.05 11.23 8.04
C SER A 100 11.07 11.13 9.21
N LYS A 101 10.55 9.94 9.54
CA LYS A 101 9.53 9.73 10.56
C LYS A 101 9.78 8.52 11.44
N VAL A 102 9.54 8.68 12.74
CA VAL A 102 9.41 7.57 13.68
C VAL A 102 8.13 6.80 13.36
N ARG A 103 8.26 5.51 13.02
CA ARG A 103 7.14 4.60 12.74
C ARG A 103 6.48 4.15 14.05
N THR A 104 5.69 5.03 14.68
CA THR A 104 4.95 4.68 15.91
C THR A 104 3.67 3.92 15.59
N ARG A 105 3.19 3.09 16.51
CA ARG A 105 1.89 2.41 16.38
C ARG A 105 0.74 3.40 16.16
N GLY A 106 0.75 4.53 16.88
CA GLY A 106 -0.27 5.57 16.71
C GLY A 106 -0.28 6.18 15.31
N LEU A 107 0.90 6.40 14.71
CA LEU A 107 1.01 6.85 13.32
C LEU A 107 0.46 5.80 12.34
N MET A 108 0.75 4.51 12.54
CA MET A 108 0.23 3.47 11.64
C MET A 108 -1.29 3.36 11.71
N VAL A 109 -1.90 3.52 12.89
CA VAL A 109 -3.37 3.57 13.03
C VAL A 109 -3.94 4.76 12.26
N ASP A 110 -3.38 5.96 12.43
CA ASP A 110 -3.83 7.17 11.71
C ASP A 110 -3.71 7.01 10.18
N VAL A 111 -2.60 6.44 9.70
CA VAL A 111 -2.39 6.16 8.27
C VAL A 111 -3.43 5.17 7.74
N VAL A 112 -3.69 4.07 8.47
CA VAL A 112 -4.70 3.08 8.10
C VAL A 112 -6.09 3.70 8.03
N ASP A 113 -6.45 4.54 9.00
CA ASP A 113 -7.75 5.21 9.02
C ASP A 113 -7.92 6.18 7.84
N LYS A 114 -6.85 6.88 7.45
CA LYS A 114 -6.84 7.73 6.24
C LYS A 114 -7.02 6.90 4.96
N ILE A 115 -6.34 5.76 4.83
CA ILE A 115 -6.47 4.87 3.68
C ILE A 115 -7.90 4.31 3.58
N LYS A 116 -8.47 3.84 4.70
CA LYS A 116 -9.86 3.37 4.78
C LYS A 116 -10.85 4.49 4.44
N SER A 117 -10.64 5.70 4.96
CA SER A 117 -11.50 6.86 4.69
C SER A 117 -11.48 7.28 3.22
N ALA A 118 -10.37 7.00 2.51
CA ALA A 118 -10.24 7.19 1.08
C ALA A 118 -10.85 6.04 0.25
N GLY A 119 -11.55 5.10 0.89
CA GLY A 119 -12.30 4.01 0.27
C GLY A 119 -11.46 2.79 -0.13
N PHE A 120 -10.22 2.69 0.36
CA PHE A 120 -9.35 1.55 0.04
C PHE A 120 -9.47 0.41 1.06
N GLU A 121 -9.28 -0.80 0.56
CA GLU A 121 -9.03 -1.97 1.40
C GLU A 121 -7.67 -1.90 2.08
N VAL A 122 -7.61 -2.34 3.34
CA VAL A 122 -6.39 -2.32 4.14
C VAL A 122 -6.10 -3.71 4.69
N ASP A 123 -4.85 -4.14 4.49
CA ASP A 123 -4.29 -5.33 5.10
C ASP A 123 -3.61 -4.98 6.44
N GLU A 124 -4.39 -5.02 7.52
CA GLU A 124 -3.95 -4.58 8.85
C GLU A 124 -2.70 -5.32 9.38
N ARG A 125 -2.40 -6.51 8.85
CA ARG A 125 -1.19 -7.27 9.22
C ARG A 125 0.08 -6.59 8.70
N LEU A 126 0.03 -6.04 7.48
CA LEU A 126 1.15 -5.30 6.89
C LEU A 126 1.39 -3.95 7.58
N TRP A 127 0.37 -3.40 8.23
CA TRP A 127 0.46 -2.13 8.97
C TRP A 127 0.76 -2.29 10.46
N GLY A 128 0.79 -3.53 10.98
CA GLY A 128 0.99 -3.78 12.41
C GLY A 128 -0.16 -3.26 13.29
N THR A 129 -1.35 -3.12 12.72
CA THR A 129 -2.55 -2.58 13.40
C THR A 129 -3.58 -3.67 13.73
N ALA A 130 -3.41 -4.88 13.20
CA ALA A 130 -4.27 -6.01 13.52
C ALA A 130 -4.34 -6.23 15.05
N ALA A 131 -5.55 -6.51 15.55
CA ALA A 131 -5.70 -6.98 16.93
C ALA A 131 -4.90 -8.28 17.12
N GLU A 132 -4.32 -8.48 18.31
CA GLU A 132 -3.72 -9.77 18.69
C GLU A 132 -4.84 -10.82 18.82
N CYS A 133 -5.30 -11.34 17.69
CA CYS A 133 -6.14 -12.52 17.65
C CYS A 133 -5.20 -13.73 17.64
N ASN A 134 -5.49 -14.72 18.49
CA ASN A 134 -4.89 -16.04 18.38
C ASN A 134 -4.98 -16.48 16.92
N ALA A 135 -3.83 -16.74 16.29
CA ALA A 135 -3.75 -17.16 14.90
C ALA A 135 -4.72 -18.33 14.67
N PRO A 136 -5.54 -18.35 13.61
CA PRO A 136 -6.24 -19.57 13.27
C PRO A 136 -5.16 -20.62 12.99
N ALA A 137 -5.27 -21.76 13.66
CA ALA A 137 -4.62 -22.98 13.27
C ALA A 137 -5.21 -23.42 11.92
N CYS A 138 -4.77 -22.78 10.83
CA CYS A 138 -4.96 -23.26 9.48
C CYS A 138 -3.62 -23.85 9.02
N CYS A 139 -3.72 -25.14 8.71
CA CYS A 139 -2.66 -26.06 8.37
C CYS A 139 -2.02 -25.74 7.01
N GLY A 140 -0.69 -25.91 6.92
CA GLY A 140 0.01 -26.35 5.70
C GLY A 140 0.25 -25.31 4.61
N ASP A 141 1.54 -25.04 4.36
CA ASP A 141 2.13 -24.45 3.15
C ASP A 141 1.99 -22.94 2.91
N GLY A 142 2.72 -22.16 3.71
CA GLY A 142 3.20 -20.82 3.35
C GLY A 142 2.29 -19.64 3.73
N PRO A 143 2.80 -18.40 3.67
CA PRO A 143 2.08 -17.18 4.08
C PRO A 143 0.95 -16.76 3.12
N CYS A 144 0.61 -17.60 2.14
CA CYS A 144 -0.39 -17.34 1.09
C CYS A 144 -1.73 -18.08 1.31
N CYS A 145 -1.95 -18.73 2.46
CA CYS A 145 -3.20 -19.44 2.79
C CYS A 145 -4.08 -18.69 3.79
#